data_AF-A0A5C9CZL1-F1
#
_entry.id   AF-A0A5C9CZL1-F1
#
_cell.length_a   1.000
_cell.length_b   1.000
_cell.length_c   1.000
_cell.angle_alpha   90.00
_cell.angle_beta   90.00
_cell.angle_gamma   90.00
#
_symmetry.space_group_name_H-M   'P 1'
#
loop_
_entity.id
_entity.type
_entity.pdbx_description
1 polymer ?
#
loop_
_entity_poly.entity_id
_entity_poly.type
_entity_poly.pdbx_seq_one_letter_code
_entity_poly.pdbx_strand_id
1 'polypeptide(L)'
;MRGGQSGQARHWSGLLLQLNTSCCLAQPWRVALMPRWGGFQVTLSDSPSTWPAQLLSGLGTPFNTMAPQGQLALSTQGLSLTWAAGRLQVAGQTQLQLQDLSSRLSTLSPMGSYRFTLTGGSAPELLLVTLKGPLQLSGRGQWVGGKLRFAGEASSTPEHLSALSNLLNIIGRRDGARSVINLG
;
A
#
# COMPACT_ATOMS: atom_id res chain seq x y z
N MET A 1 2.12 -51.87 -35.56
CA MET A 1 1.35 -50.64 -35.23
C MET A 1 1.80 -50.15 -33.87
N ARG A 2 2.69 -49.14 -33.81
CA ARG A 2 3.13 -48.51 -32.55
C ARG A 2 2.34 -47.21 -32.39
N GLY A 3 1.34 -47.22 -31.51
CA GLY A 3 0.61 -46.01 -31.11
C GLY A 3 1.47 -45.18 -30.17
N GLY A 4 1.89 -44.00 -30.63
CA GLY A 4 2.64 -43.03 -29.83
C GLY A 4 1.79 -42.49 -28.70
N GLN A 5 2.28 -42.64 -27.46
CA GLN A 5 1.74 -41.93 -26.31
C GLN A 5 2.19 -40.46 -26.40
N SER A 6 1.25 -39.56 -26.66
CA SER A 6 1.45 -38.12 -26.56
C SER A 6 1.66 -37.74 -25.10
N GLY A 7 2.89 -37.38 -24.75
CA GLY A 7 3.23 -36.81 -23.46
C GLY A 7 2.46 -35.50 -23.26
N GLN A 8 1.52 -35.48 -22.32
CA GLN A 8 0.90 -34.25 -21.85
C GLN A 8 2.00 -33.41 -21.17
N ALA A 9 2.57 -32.46 -21.91
CA ALA A 9 3.40 -31.43 -21.31
C ALA A 9 2.54 -30.68 -20.28
N ARG A 10 2.86 -30.85 -19.00
CA ARG A 10 2.32 -30.04 -17.90
C ARG A 10 2.74 -28.59 -18.13
N HIS A 11 1.93 -27.86 -18.88
CA HIS A 11 2.08 -26.42 -19.02
C HIS A 11 1.44 -25.79 -17.78
N TRP A 12 2.26 -25.20 -16.92
CA TRP A 12 1.78 -24.46 -15.78
C TRP A 12 1.02 -23.23 -16.27
N SER A 13 -0.30 -23.21 -16.07
CA SER A 13 -1.20 -22.14 -16.51
C SER A 13 -1.30 -20.98 -15.52
N GLY A 14 -0.74 -21.14 -14.31
CA GLY A 14 -0.73 -20.13 -13.26
C GLY A 14 -1.04 -20.71 -11.88
N LEU A 15 -1.13 -19.82 -10.89
CA LEU A 15 -1.54 -20.10 -9.52
C LEU A 15 -2.69 -19.17 -9.16
N LEU A 16 -3.81 -19.74 -8.68
CA LEU A 16 -4.90 -18.97 -8.10
C LEU A 16 -4.88 -19.19 -6.59
N LEU A 17 -4.69 -18.11 -5.84
CA LEU A 17 -4.79 -18.09 -4.39
C LEU A 17 -6.10 -17.44 -3.99
N GLN A 18 -6.80 -18.07 -3.05
CA GLN A 18 -8.00 -17.52 -2.45
C GLN A 18 -7.75 -17.30 -0.96
N LEU A 19 -7.83 -16.04 -0.52
CA LEU A 19 -7.73 -15.67 0.88
C LEU A 19 -9.13 -15.47 1.42
N ASN A 20 -9.46 -16.18 2.49
CA ASN A 20 -10.73 -16.05 3.19
C ASN A 20 -10.45 -15.80 4.68
N THR A 21 -10.77 -14.59 5.16
CA THR A 21 -10.61 -14.22 6.56
C THR A 21 -11.86 -13.48 7.02
N SER A 22 -12.62 -14.08 7.93
CA SER A 22 -13.90 -13.54 8.42
C SER A 22 -13.76 -12.21 9.18
N CYS A 23 -12.60 -11.93 9.76
CA CYS A 23 -12.36 -10.68 10.49
C CYS A 23 -12.35 -9.44 9.60
N CYS A 24 -12.00 -9.62 8.32
CA CYS A 24 -11.32 -8.58 7.56
C CYS A 24 -11.74 -8.52 6.08
N LEU A 25 -12.36 -9.58 5.56
CA LEU A 25 -12.81 -9.69 4.18
C LEU A 25 -14.33 -9.85 4.12
N ALA A 26 -15.00 -8.98 3.36
CA ALA A 26 -16.43 -9.15 3.06
C ALA A 26 -16.66 -10.26 2.03
N GLN A 27 -15.73 -10.43 1.09
CA GLN A 27 -15.71 -11.52 0.13
C GLN A 27 -14.29 -12.06 0.01
N PRO A 28 -14.11 -13.35 -0.35
CA PRO A 28 -12.79 -13.91 -0.52
C PRO A 28 -11.99 -13.13 -1.58
N TRP A 29 -10.79 -12.72 -1.20
CA TRP A 29 -9.86 -12.17 -2.17
C TRP A 29 -9.32 -13.27 -3.05
N ARG A 30 -9.29 -13.02 -4.35
CA ARG A 30 -8.65 -13.90 -5.33
C ARG A 30 -7.44 -13.22 -5.91
N VAL A 31 -6.29 -13.87 -5.80
CA VAL A 31 -5.03 -13.45 -6.38
C VAL A 31 -4.65 -14.46 -7.45
N ALA A 32 -4.60 -14.04 -8.71
CA ALA A 32 -4.13 -14.89 -9.80
C ALA A 32 -2.71 -14.48 -10.19
N LEU A 33 -1.78 -15.43 -10.13
CA LEU A 33 -0.41 -15.31 -10.59
C LEU A 33 -0.27 -16.09 -11.89
N MET A 34 0.03 -15.40 -12.99
CA MET A 34 0.15 -16.00 -14.32
C MET A 34 1.57 -15.80 -14.87
N PRO A 35 2.22 -16.86 -15.41
CA PRO A 35 3.49 -16.70 -16.12
C PRO A 35 3.29 -15.82 -17.35
N ARG A 36 4.29 -15.00 -17.66
CA ARG A 36 4.38 -14.24 -18.92
C ARG A 36 5.79 -14.43 -19.49
N TRP A 37 5.94 -14.24 -20.79
CA TRP A 37 7.29 -14.25 -21.38
C TRP A 37 8.14 -13.16 -20.72
N GLY A 38 9.25 -13.54 -20.09
CA GLY A 38 10.13 -12.59 -19.41
C GLY A 38 9.60 -12.02 -18.09
N GLY A 39 8.61 -12.68 -17.46
CA GLY A 39 8.18 -12.36 -16.10
C GLY A 39 6.82 -12.98 -15.70
N PHE A 40 6.00 -12.22 -14.99
CA PHE A 40 4.74 -12.70 -14.45
C PHE A 40 3.73 -11.56 -14.28
N GLN A 41 2.46 -11.93 -14.23
CA GLN A 41 1.35 -11.03 -13.95
C GLN A 41 0.64 -11.47 -12.68
N VAL A 42 0.35 -10.53 -11.79
CA VAL A 42 -0.51 -10.72 -10.62
C VAL A 42 -1.76 -9.89 -10.82
N THR A 43 -2.94 -10.51 -10.74
CA THR A 43 -4.22 -9.79 -10.67
C THR A 43 -4.85 -10.02 -9.31
N LEU A 44 -5.46 -8.96 -8.77
CA LEU A 44 -6.18 -9.00 -7.50
C LEU A 44 -7.66 -8.69 -7.78
N SER A 45 -8.56 -9.49 -7.20
CA SER A 45 -10.00 -9.27 -7.32
C SER A 45 -10.43 -7.94 -6.71
N ASP A 46 -11.46 -7.34 -7.31
CA ASP A 46 -12.10 -6.14 -6.78
C ASP A 46 -12.97 -6.52 -5.59
N SER A 47 -12.48 -6.24 -4.39
CA SER A 47 -13.22 -6.55 -3.17
C SER A 47 -12.77 -5.66 -2.01
N PRO A 48 -13.70 -4.93 -1.38
CA PRO A 48 -13.39 -4.13 -0.21
C PRO A 48 -13.01 -5.03 0.97
N SER A 49 -12.08 -4.53 1.78
CA SER A 49 -11.59 -5.21 2.96
C SER A 49 -11.26 -4.22 4.06
N THR A 50 -11.32 -4.67 5.30
CA THR A 50 -10.96 -3.89 6.47
C THR A 50 -9.95 -4.64 7.32
N TRP A 51 -8.89 -3.97 7.75
CA TRP A 51 -7.80 -4.61 8.48
C TRP A 51 -7.42 -3.80 9.71
N PRO A 52 -7.03 -4.42 10.82
CA PRO A 52 -6.44 -3.69 11.94
C PRO A 52 -5.11 -3.06 11.52
N ALA A 53 -4.93 -1.76 11.78
CA ALA A 53 -3.70 -1.04 11.43
C ALA A 53 -2.46 -1.62 12.12
N GLN A 54 -2.65 -2.34 13.23
CA GLN A 54 -1.61 -3.05 13.97
C GLN A 54 -0.83 -4.04 13.09
N LEU A 55 -1.44 -4.58 12.02
CA LEU A 55 -0.75 -5.44 11.05
C LEU A 55 0.44 -4.74 10.38
N LEU A 56 0.39 -3.41 10.23
CA LEU A 56 1.51 -2.64 9.67
C LEU A 56 2.77 -2.74 10.55
N SER A 57 2.62 -2.97 11.86
CA SER A 57 3.76 -3.14 12.77
C SER A 57 4.63 -4.35 12.41
N GLY A 58 4.06 -5.32 11.66
CA GLY A 58 4.78 -6.48 11.12
C GLY A 58 5.65 -6.18 9.90
N LEU A 59 5.55 -4.99 9.30
CA LEU A 59 6.34 -4.59 8.13
C LEU A 59 7.78 -4.12 8.48
N GLY A 60 8.15 -4.12 9.76
CA GLY A 60 9.46 -3.67 10.24
C GLY A 60 9.54 -2.16 10.46
N THR A 61 10.76 -1.62 10.58
CA THR A 61 11.00 -0.17 10.75
C THR A 61 10.65 0.59 9.46
N PRO A 62 9.95 1.73 9.52
CA PRO A 62 9.57 2.49 10.72
C PRO A 62 8.22 2.10 11.35
N PHE A 63 7.42 1.24 10.71
CA PHE A 63 6.07 0.90 11.16
C PHE A 63 6.04 0.23 12.53
N ASN A 64 7.02 -0.64 12.82
CA ASN A 64 7.17 -1.28 14.11
C ASN A 64 7.36 -0.25 15.24
N THR A 65 8.22 0.75 15.02
CA THR A 65 8.47 1.84 15.98
C THR A 65 7.23 2.73 16.16
N MET A 66 6.51 3.03 15.08
CA MET A 66 5.29 3.83 15.15
C MET A 66 4.14 3.08 15.83
N ALA A 67 4.12 1.75 15.75
CA ALA A 67 3.07 0.88 16.27
C ALA A 67 1.65 1.43 15.96
N PRO A 68 1.31 1.58 14.67
CA PRO A 68 0.06 2.21 14.25
C PRO A 68 -1.17 1.44 14.75
N GLN A 69 -2.18 2.19 15.17
CA GLN A 69 -3.48 1.69 15.59
C GLN A 69 -4.58 2.41 14.80
N GLY A 70 -5.75 1.79 14.70
CA GLY A 70 -6.87 2.28 13.88
C GLY A 70 -7.35 1.19 12.92
N GLN A 71 -8.12 1.59 11.91
CA GLN A 71 -8.60 0.66 10.88
C GLN A 71 -8.09 1.03 9.49
N LEU A 72 -7.69 0.03 8.72
CA LEU A 72 -7.36 0.15 7.31
C LEU A 72 -8.57 -0.29 6.50
N ALA A 73 -9.04 0.50 5.55
CA ALA A 73 -10.03 0.07 4.56
C ALA A 73 -9.38 0.09 3.18
N LEU A 74 -9.32 -1.07 2.53
CA LEU A 74 -8.68 -1.25 1.24
C LEU A 74 -9.72 -1.63 0.19
N SER A 75 -9.71 -0.93 -0.94
CA SER A 75 -10.51 -1.23 -2.12
C SER A 75 -9.65 -1.23 -3.37
N THR A 76 -9.98 -2.11 -4.30
CA THR A 76 -9.26 -2.32 -5.56
C THR A 76 -10.24 -2.29 -6.72
N GLN A 77 -9.76 -1.83 -7.87
CA GLN A 77 -10.54 -1.83 -9.11
C GLN A 77 -9.63 -2.20 -10.28
N GLY A 78 -9.83 -3.38 -10.85
CA GLY A 78 -9.05 -3.92 -11.96
C GLY A 78 -7.55 -3.99 -11.69
N LEU A 79 -7.12 -4.17 -10.43
CA LEU A 79 -5.70 -4.10 -10.09
C LEU A 79 -4.93 -5.26 -10.75
N SER A 80 -3.94 -4.90 -11.56
CA SER A 80 -2.99 -5.84 -12.15
C SER A 80 -1.58 -5.30 -12.08
N LEU A 81 -0.64 -6.16 -11.68
CA LEU A 81 0.79 -5.89 -11.63
C LEU A 81 1.50 -6.83 -12.59
N THR A 82 2.14 -6.29 -13.61
CA THR A 82 2.88 -7.07 -14.61
C THR A 82 4.35 -6.74 -14.52
N TRP A 83 5.16 -7.73 -14.20
CA TRP A 83 6.62 -7.66 -14.31
C TRP A 83 7.03 -8.29 -15.64
N ALA A 84 7.69 -7.51 -16.49
CA ALA A 84 8.25 -8.01 -17.74
C ALA A 84 9.52 -7.24 -18.08
N ALA A 85 10.58 -7.97 -18.47
CA ALA A 85 11.87 -7.38 -18.86
C ALA A 85 12.42 -6.37 -17.83
N GLY A 86 12.28 -6.68 -16.54
CA GLY A 86 12.78 -5.85 -15.43
C GLY A 86 11.95 -4.59 -15.12
N ARG A 87 10.76 -4.42 -15.73
CA ARG A 87 9.87 -3.28 -15.50
C ARG A 87 8.56 -3.73 -14.87
N LEU A 88 8.10 -2.97 -13.89
CA LEU A 88 6.76 -3.11 -13.30
C LEU A 88 5.78 -2.21 -14.05
N GLN A 89 4.70 -2.80 -14.53
CA GLN A 89 3.53 -2.10 -15.05
C GLN A 89 2.38 -2.31 -14.07
N VAL A 90 1.69 -1.21 -13.72
CA VAL A 90 0.52 -1.24 -12.84
C VAL A 90 -0.68 -0.81 -13.66
N ALA A 91 -1.77 -1.56 -13.59
CA ALA A 91 -3.05 -1.22 -14.17
C ALA A 91 -4.15 -1.23 -13.10
N GLY A 92 -5.25 -0.52 -13.36
CA GLY A 92 -6.35 -0.36 -12.42
C GLY A 92 -6.06 0.68 -11.34
N GLN A 93 -6.80 0.61 -10.24
CA GLN A 93 -6.68 1.51 -9.11
C GLN A 93 -6.71 0.74 -7.78
N THR A 94 -6.06 1.28 -6.78
CA THR A 94 -6.15 0.82 -5.39
C THR A 94 -6.28 2.02 -4.46
N GLN A 95 -7.19 1.94 -3.51
CA GLN A 95 -7.37 2.95 -2.48
C GLN A 95 -7.24 2.30 -1.10
N LEU A 96 -6.36 2.85 -0.27
CA LEU A 96 -6.19 2.47 1.13
C LEU A 96 -6.53 3.68 2.01
N GLN A 97 -7.57 3.55 2.82
CA GLN A 97 -7.92 4.53 3.83
C GLN A 97 -7.43 4.08 5.19
N LEU A 98 -6.75 4.97 5.91
CA LEU A 98 -6.38 4.79 7.31
C LEU A 98 -7.37 5.61 8.11
N GLN A 99 -8.17 4.96 8.95
CA GLN A 99 -9.21 5.57 9.76
C GLN A 99 -8.78 5.63 11.21
N ASP A 100 -8.90 6.82 11.79
CA ASP A 100 -8.63 7.11 13.20
C ASP A 100 -7.25 6.60 13.64
N LEU A 101 -6.24 6.96 12.86
CA LEU A 101 -4.85 6.55 13.07
C LEU A 101 -4.32 7.11 14.39
N SER A 102 -3.75 6.23 15.20
CA SER A 102 -2.98 6.58 16.41
C SER A 102 -1.61 5.91 16.38
N SER A 103 -0.66 6.44 17.15
CA SER A 103 0.69 5.90 17.29
C SER A 103 1.13 5.98 18.75
N ARG A 104 1.99 5.04 19.17
CA ARG A 104 2.61 5.10 20.50
C ARG A 104 3.55 6.30 20.68
N LEU A 105 3.93 6.97 19.59
CA LEU A 105 4.84 8.11 19.61
C LEU A 105 4.13 9.46 19.85
N SER A 106 2.81 9.45 20.07
CA SER A 106 1.99 10.63 20.28
C SER A 106 0.94 10.37 21.35
N THR A 107 0.68 11.36 22.19
CA THR A 107 -0.45 11.32 23.14
C THR A 107 -1.79 11.66 22.46
N LEU A 108 -1.73 12.21 21.24
CA LEU A 108 -2.89 12.56 20.43
C LEU A 108 -3.48 11.30 19.79
N SER A 109 -4.73 11.00 20.13
CA SER A 109 -5.44 9.81 19.64
C SER A 109 -6.93 10.14 19.43
N PRO A 110 -7.46 10.09 18.20
CA PRO A 110 -6.74 9.84 16.94
C PRO A 110 -5.93 11.06 16.48
N MET A 111 -4.86 10.80 15.72
CA MET A 111 -4.05 11.84 15.06
C MET A 111 -4.67 12.27 13.74
N GLY A 112 -5.47 11.41 13.10
CA GLY A 112 -6.21 11.73 11.88
C GLY A 112 -6.61 10.51 11.06
N SER A 113 -7.26 10.76 9.93
CA SER A 113 -7.56 9.77 8.91
C SER A 113 -6.99 10.22 7.56
N TYR A 114 -6.52 9.25 6.77
CA TYR A 114 -5.77 9.50 5.55
C TYR A 114 -6.23 8.59 4.44
N ARG A 115 -5.94 8.98 3.20
CA ARG A 115 -6.17 8.15 2.02
C ARG A 115 -4.92 8.11 1.16
N PHE A 116 -4.52 6.89 0.82
CA PHE A 116 -3.60 6.59 -0.26
C PHE A 116 -4.39 6.13 -1.48
N THR A 117 -4.06 6.66 -2.64
CA THR A 117 -4.61 6.22 -3.93
C THR A 117 -3.45 5.89 -4.86
N LEU A 118 -3.39 4.65 -5.32
CA LEU A 118 -2.50 4.22 -6.40
C LEU A 118 -3.31 4.10 -7.68
N THR A 119 -2.96 4.89 -8.69
CA THR A 119 -3.55 4.83 -10.02
C THR A 119 -2.53 4.25 -10.99
N GLY A 120 -2.88 3.15 -11.63
CA GLY A 120 -2.07 2.53 -12.69
C GLY A 120 -2.09 3.33 -13.99
N GLY A 121 -1.31 2.87 -14.97
CA GLY A 121 -1.14 3.53 -16.26
C GLY A 121 0.31 3.45 -16.75
N SER A 122 0.63 4.24 -17.78
CA SER A 122 1.99 4.36 -18.31
C SER A 122 2.97 4.95 -17.28
N ALA A 123 2.48 5.84 -16.42
CA ALA A 123 3.20 6.40 -15.28
C ALA A 123 2.34 6.22 -14.03
N PRO A 124 2.47 5.09 -13.31
CA PRO A 124 1.72 4.86 -12.09
C PRO A 124 1.97 5.97 -11.06
N GLU A 125 0.91 6.46 -10.44
CA GLU A 125 0.94 7.56 -9.48
C GLU A 125 0.37 7.11 -8.14
N LEU A 126 1.08 7.46 -7.06
CA LEU A 126 0.64 7.31 -5.68
C LEU A 126 0.32 8.69 -5.12
N LEU A 127 -0.87 8.89 -4.58
CA LEU A 127 -1.28 10.13 -3.90
C LEU A 127 -1.59 9.84 -2.44
N LEU A 128 -1.11 10.69 -1.53
CA LEU A 128 -1.44 10.70 -0.11
C LEU A 128 -2.15 12.01 0.24
N VAL A 129 -3.31 11.91 0.88
CA VAL A 129 -4.06 13.06 1.38
C VAL A 129 -4.60 12.83 2.79
N THR A 130 -4.73 13.91 3.54
CA THR A 130 -5.46 13.94 4.82
C THR A 130 -6.95 14.06 4.56
N LEU A 131 -7.72 13.23 5.27
CA LEU A 131 -9.18 13.29 5.25
C LEU A 131 -9.71 14.13 6.42
N LYS A 132 -9.12 13.93 7.60
CA LYS A 132 -9.45 14.68 8.83
C LYS A 132 -8.33 14.53 9.85
N GLY A 133 -8.29 15.46 10.81
CA GLY A 133 -7.48 15.33 12.02
C GLY A 133 -6.33 16.33 12.11
N PRO A 134 -5.69 16.40 13.29
CA PRO A 134 -4.64 17.39 13.60
C PRO A 134 -3.30 17.16 12.90
N LEU A 135 -2.94 15.92 12.57
CA LEU A 135 -1.76 15.63 11.75
C LEU A 135 -2.14 15.75 10.27
N GLN A 136 -1.51 16.68 9.57
CA GLN A 136 -1.66 16.89 8.14
C GLN A 136 -0.57 16.11 7.41
N LEU A 137 -0.98 15.13 6.61
CA LEU A 137 -0.15 14.39 5.68
C LEU A 137 -0.58 14.69 4.23
N SER A 138 0.40 14.99 3.39
CA SER A 138 0.21 15.08 1.95
C SER A 138 1.43 14.54 1.22
N GLY A 139 1.25 14.05 0.00
CA GLY A 139 2.38 13.62 -0.80
C GLY A 139 1.97 12.97 -2.11
N ARG A 140 2.95 12.82 -2.99
CA ARG A 140 2.80 12.19 -4.29
C ARG A 140 4.03 11.36 -4.62
N GLY A 141 3.85 10.27 -5.34
CA GLY A 141 4.93 9.43 -5.81
C GLY A 141 4.69 8.85 -7.18
N GLN A 142 5.78 8.57 -7.88
CA GLN A 142 5.78 8.03 -9.23
C GLN A 142 6.90 7.00 -9.38
N TRP A 143 6.72 6.05 -10.30
CA TRP A 143 7.76 5.07 -10.61
C TRP A 143 8.69 5.61 -11.70
N VAL A 144 9.97 5.78 -11.37
CA VAL A 144 11.02 6.20 -12.31
C VAL A 144 12.11 5.13 -12.33
N GLY A 145 12.33 4.52 -13.50
CA GLY A 145 13.33 3.45 -13.64
C GLY A 145 13.07 2.24 -12.74
N GLY A 146 11.79 1.91 -12.49
CA GLY A 146 11.39 0.80 -11.63
C GLY A 146 11.47 1.08 -10.11
N LYS A 147 11.93 2.26 -9.70
CA LYS A 147 11.97 2.69 -8.29
C LYS A 147 10.87 3.71 -8.01
N LEU A 148 10.23 3.61 -6.85
CA LEU A 148 9.28 4.61 -6.39
C LEU A 148 10.02 5.85 -5.93
N ARG A 149 9.76 7.00 -6.56
CA ARG A 149 10.14 8.33 -6.08
C ARG A 149 8.92 8.95 -5.42
N PHE A 150 8.96 9.13 -4.10
CA PHE A 150 7.88 9.74 -3.34
C PHE A 150 8.37 11.01 -2.65
N ALA A 151 7.55 12.06 -2.72
CA ALA A 151 7.76 13.33 -2.03
C ALA A 151 6.48 13.71 -1.28
N GLY A 152 6.61 13.96 0.01
CA GLY A 152 5.50 14.33 0.87
C GLY A 152 5.91 15.22 2.03
N GLU A 153 4.90 15.70 2.75
CA GLU A 153 5.04 16.54 3.93
C GLU A 153 4.10 16.02 5.02
N ALA A 154 4.63 15.98 6.24
CA ALA A 154 3.87 15.87 7.47
C ALA A 154 3.95 17.19 8.25
N SER A 155 2.82 17.73 8.67
CA SER A 155 2.75 18.97 9.43
C SER A 155 1.59 18.92 10.43
N SER A 156 1.57 19.87 11.36
CA SER A 156 0.45 20.04 12.29
C SER A 156 0.36 21.50 12.71
N THR A 157 -0.80 21.88 13.25
CA THR A 157 -0.98 23.21 13.81
C THR A 157 -0.17 23.36 15.11
N PRO A 158 0.18 24.60 15.52
CA PRO A 158 1.00 24.82 16.71
C PRO A 158 0.41 24.20 17.99
N GLU A 159 -0.91 24.12 18.11
CA GLU A 159 -1.59 23.56 19.28
C GLU A 159 -1.30 22.06 19.49
N HIS A 160 -1.04 21.33 18.40
CA HIS A 160 -0.84 19.86 18.43
C HIS A 160 0.60 19.43 18.14
N LEU A 161 1.47 20.38 17.78
CA LEU A 161 2.84 20.09 17.36
C LEU A 161 3.67 19.38 18.45
N SER A 162 3.50 19.76 19.72
CA SER A 162 4.23 19.15 20.83
C SER A 162 3.89 17.66 21.00
N ALA A 163 2.61 17.31 20.90
CA ALA A 163 2.13 15.93 20.98
C ALA A 163 2.62 15.07 19.80
N LEU A 164 2.85 15.69 18.64
CA LEU A 164 3.26 15.01 17.40
C LEU A 164 4.78 15.05 17.14
N SER A 165 5.56 15.78 17.93
CA SER A 165 6.97 16.06 17.63
C SER A 165 7.81 14.79 17.47
N ASN A 166 7.62 13.78 18.33
CA ASN A 166 8.35 12.52 18.24
C ASN A 166 7.99 11.75 16.98
N LEU A 167 6.70 11.71 16.61
CA LEU A 167 6.26 11.06 15.39
C LEU A 167 6.84 11.75 14.15
N LEU A 168 6.81 13.09 14.11
CA LEU A 168 7.33 13.89 13.01
C LEU A 168 8.83 13.64 12.76
N ASN A 169 9.60 13.41 13.83
CA ASN A 169 11.01 13.02 13.74
C ASN A 169 11.25 11.63 13.11
N ILE A 170 10.27 10.71 13.22
CA ILE A 170 10.37 9.35 12.68
C ILE A 170 9.87 9.27 11.24
N ILE A 171 8.83 10.05 10.89
CA ILE A 171 8.20 9.99 9.56
C ILE A 171 9.09 10.60 8.47
N GLY A 172 9.88 11.64 8.78
CA GLY A 172 10.70 12.31 7.78
C GLY A 172 11.78 13.20 8.39
N ARG A 173 12.47 13.96 7.53
CA ARG A 173 13.46 14.94 7.97
C ARG A 173 12.75 16.19 8.47
N ARG A 174 13.06 16.65 9.68
CA ARG A 174 12.48 17.88 10.24
C ARG A 174 12.86 19.12 9.43
N ASP A 175 11.87 19.99 9.28
CA ASP A 175 11.99 21.35 8.75
C ASP A 175 11.05 22.27 9.55
N GLY A 176 11.56 22.79 10.67
CA GLY A 176 10.78 23.56 11.64
C GLY A 176 9.59 22.76 12.20
N ALA A 177 8.37 23.26 12.01
CA ALA A 177 7.14 22.61 12.44
C ALA A 177 6.68 21.47 11.52
N ARG A 178 7.37 21.25 10.40
CA ARG A 178 7.00 20.28 9.36
C ARG A 178 8.05 19.18 9.25
N SER A 179 7.75 18.13 8.51
CA SER A 179 8.65 17.02 8.25
C SER A 179 8.52 16.58 6.81
N VAL A 180 9.63 16.62 6.10
CA VAL A 180 9.70 16.30 4.68
C VAL A 180 9.99 14.81 4.53
N ILE A 181 9.16 14.15 3.73
CA ILE A 181 9.22 12.72 3.47
C ILE A 181 9.70 12.53 2.04
N ASN A 182 10.89 11.95 1.88
CA ASN A 182 11.43 11.61 0.56
C ASN A 182 11.84 10.14 0.54
N LEU A 183 11.38 9.41 -0.48
CA LEU A 183 11.76 8.01 -0.74
C LEU A 183 12.22 7.88 -2.20
N GLY A 184 13.29 7.13 -2.46
CA GLY A 184 13.79 6.91 -3.81
C GLY A 184 14.96 5.96 -3.94
#